data_AF-A0A0U1LW89-F1
#
_entry.id   AF-A0A0U1LW89-F1
#
_cell.length_a   1.000
_cell.length_b   1.000
_cell.length_c   1.000
_cell.angle_alpha   90.00
_cell.angle_beta   90.00
_cell.angle_gamma   90.00
#
_symmetry.space_group_name_H-M   'P 1'
#
loop_
_entity.id
_entity.type
_entity.pdbx_description
1 polymer ?
#
loop_
_entity_poly.entity_id
_entity_poly.type
_entity_poly.pdbx_seq_one_letter_code
_entity_poly.pdbx_strand_id
1 'polypeptide(L)'
;MSSSQGPSIISSGCFSEPTKLETKRLAGKDCWACGTTDPDIVHVVVKVDGQMPLWHEAGLFSPEFNFKSVANAIPLCPTCHRQFDKAEDPGFVFFPSDLNFFIEFELRDKVQRENTNVRQVPNAVAYQNYQISSKAIPSNAIGGLYTRVFLKDFWNGIVTQENFRTISTDKQWHGNPLTSLRRAFAILGSPRVYIMDPETRKQLDKLRYLYFGETLLNPADNVLRNIYRKDPVVAGKRSHTQEQEEYGQAGKKMKSEKMPNNAGTLANAPCSGQYGTNSSWVLGPDSTSNKVIQLYSPLFAAV
;
A
#
# COMPACT_ATOMS: atom_id res chain seq x y z
N MET A 1 46.54 28.28 -2.15
CA MET A 1 46.15 26.89 -2.43
C MET A 1 44.68 26.72 -2.07
N SER A 2 43.79 26.84 -3.05
CA SER A 2 42.36 26.58 -2.88
C SER A 2 42.12 25.08 -2.76
N SER A 3 41.57 24.64 -1.63
CA SER A 3 40.92 23.33 -1.54
C SER A 3 39.43 23.54 -1.72
N SER A 4 38.97 23.19 -2.91
CA SER A 4 37.57 23.00 -3.26
C SER A 4 36.96 21.89 -2.39
N GLN A 5 36.13 22.26 -1.42
CA GLN A 5 35.18 21.33 -0.83
C GLN A 5 34.11 21.04 -1.87
N GLY A 6 34.10 19.82 -2.41
CA GLY A 6 33.00 19.34 -3.23
C GLY A 6 31.70 19.31 -2.41
N PRO A 7 30.53 19.50 -3.03
CA PRO A 7 29.26 19.43 -2.33
C PRO A 7 29.09 18.03 -1.76
N SER A 8 29.09 17.95 -0.43
CA SER A 8 28.70 16.77 0.31
C SER A 8 27.30 16.36 -0.14
N ILE A 9 27.19 15.18 -0.73
CA ILE A 9 25.92 14.57 -1.11
C ILE A 9 25.11 14.40 0.17
N ILE A 10 24.19 15.32 0.41
CA ILE A 10 23.25 15.28 1.53
C ILE A 10 22.44 13.99 1.36
N SER A 11 22.69 12.99 2.21
CA SER A 11 21.89 11.78 2.30
C SER A 11 20.43 12.17 2.57
N SER A 12 19.62 12.19 1.51
CA SER A 12 18.35 12.93 1.48
C SER A 12 17.18 12.16 2.10
N GLY A 13 17.42 10.99 2.69
CA GLY A 13 16.40 10.08 3.22
C GLY A 13 16.27 10.00 4.75
N CYS A 14 17.24 10.49 5.52
CA CYS A 14 17.23 10.37 6.98
C CYS A 14 16.52 11.55 7.68
N PHE A 15 16.00 11.31 8.88
CA PHE A 15 15.58 12.38 9.80
C PHE A 15 16.79 13.17 10.29
N SER A 16 16.58 14.46 10.55
CA SER A 16 17.57 15.30 11.24
C SER A 16 17.67 14.90 12.71
N GLU A 17 18.80 15.19 13.35
CA GLU A 17 18.98 14.91 14.79
C GLU A 17 17.94 15.59 15.68
N PRO A 18 17.53 16.86 15.46
CA PRO A 18 16.43 17.47 16.21
C PRO A 18 15.12 16.69 16.11
N THR A 19 14.76 16.21 14.91
CA THR A 19 13.55 15.39 14.72
C THR A 19 13.66 14.08 15.47
N LYS A 20 14.82 13.41 15.45
CA LYS A 20 15.03 12.16 16.20
C LYS A 20 14.90 12.39 17.70
N LEU A 21 15.53 13.44 18.22
CA LEU A 21 15.48 13.78 19.64
C LEU A 21 14.06 14.09 20.10
N GLU A 22 13.32 14.89 19.33
CA GLU A 22 11.94 15.25 19.64
C GLU A 22 11.01 14.04 19.55
N THR A 23 11.23 13.15 18.59
CA THR A 23 10.48 11.89 18.50
C THR A 23 10.69 11.02 19.75
N LYS A 24 11.94 10.91 20.24
CA LYS A 24 12.24 10.19 21.50
C LYS A 24 11.61 10.86 22.71
N ARG A 25 11.58 12.20 22.76
CA ARG A 25 10.93 12.97 23.83
C ARG A 25 9.42 12.67 23.89
N LEU A 26 8.76 12.57 22.74
CA LEU A 26 7.31 12.33 22.65
C LEU A 26 6.94 10.86 22.80
N ALA A 27 7.57 9.95 22.06
CA ALA A 27 7.20 8.54 22.00
C ALA A 27 7.92 7.64 23.03
N GLY A 28 8.92 8.18 23.73
CA GLY A 28 9.79 7.44 24.63
C GLY A 28 11.07 6.96 23.95
N LYS A 29 12.00 6.47 24.78
CA LYS A 29 13.33 5.99 24.37
C LYS A 29 13.36 4.54 23.88
N ASP A 30 12.27 3.80 24.06
CA ASP A 30 12.17 2.38 23.73
C ASP A 30 11.33 2.17 22.47
N CYS A 31 11.46 1.00 21.85
CA CYS A 31 10.67 0.60 20.70
C CYS A 31 9.18 0.79 20.98
N TRP A 32 8.52 1.58 20.14
CA TRP A 32 7.12 1.91 20.33
C TRP A 32 6.24 0.65 20.27
N ALA A 33 6.57 -0.30 19.40
CA ALA A 33 5.84 -1.55 19.24
C ALA A 33 6.00 -2.50 20.44
N CYS A 34 7.24 -2.90 20.76
CA CYS A 34 7.52 -4.02 21.67
C CYS A 34 8.28 -3.64 22.96
N GLY A 35 8.70 -2.39 23.12
CA GLY A 35 9.42 -1.92 24.33
C GLY A 35 10.91 -2.29 24.42
N THR A 36 11.49 -2.93 23.41
CA THR A 36 12.95 -3.15 23.33
C THR A 36 13.70 -1.83 23.33
N THR A 37 14.82 -1.75 24.07
CA THR A 37 15.65 -0.53 24.15
C THR A 37 16.34 -0.22 22.81
N ASP A 38 16.89 0.98 22.71
CA ASP A 38 17.74 1.45 21.60
C ASP A 38 17.09 1.31 20.20
N PRO A 39 15.87 1.85 20.01
CA PRO A 39 15.21 1.84 18.72
C PRO A 39 15.83 2.84 17.73
N ASP A 40 15.68 2.54 16.44
CA ASP A 40 15.85 3.49 15.36
C ASP A 40 14.63 4.39 15.24
N ILE A 41 14.82 5.64 14.80
CA ILE A 41 13.71 6.54 14.46
C ILE A 41 13.41 6.41 12.97
N VAL A 42 12.22 5.91 12.66
CA VAL A 42 11.86 5.46 11.31
C VAL A 42 10.63 6.17 10.79
N HIS A 43 10.51 6.25 9.47
CA HIS A 43 9.38 6.91 8.81
C HIS A 43 8.17 5.99 8.79
N VAL A 44 7.00 6.48 9.20
CA VAL A 44 5.74 5.72 9.08
C VAL A 44 5.37 5.58 7.60
N VAL A 45 5.37 6.68 6.85
CA VAL A 45 5.30 6.68 5.38
C VAL A 45 6.64 7.13 4.81
N VAL A 46 7.24 6.30 3.96
CA VAL A 46 8.52 6.62 3.33
C VAL A 46 8.36 7.72 2.29
N LYS A 47 9.40 8.55 2.11
CA LYS A 47 9.40 9.66 1.14
C LYS A 47 9.15 9.20 -0.29
N VAL A 48 9.57 7.99 -0.65
CA VAL A 48 9.44 7.42 -2.00
C VAL A 48 8.36 6.34 -2.01
N ASP A 49 7.22 6.61 -1.38
CA ASP A 49 6.05 5.75 -1.52
C ASP A 49 5.38 6.04 -2.86
N GLY A 50 5.38 5.04 -3.75
CA GLY A 50 4.84 5.15 -5.11
C GLY A 50 3.35 5.44 -5.18
N GLN A 51 2.60 5.24 -4.08
CA GLN A 51 1.19 5.59 -4.01
C GLN A 51 0.93 7.04 -3.58
N MET A 52 1.95 7.80 -3.16
CA MET A 52 1.77 9.17 -2.69
C MET A 52 1.06 10.11 -3.68
N PRO A 53 1.31 10.04 -5.00
CA PRO A 53 0.55 10.84 -5.97
C PRO A 53 -0.96 10.65 -5.83
N LEU A 54 -1.43 9.41 -5.69
CA LEU A 54 -2.85 9.08 -5.54
C LEU A 54 -3.45 9.68 -4.25
N TRP A 55 -2.66 9.73 -3.18
CA TRP A 55 -3.12 10.31 -1.91
C TRP A 55 -3.15 11.84 -1.93
N HIS A 56 -2.23 12.48 -2.66
CA HIS A 56 -2.25 13.92 -2.89
C HIS A 56 -3.40 14.33 -3.80
N GLU A 57 -3.61 13.59 -4.89
CA GLU A 57 -4.77 13.77 -5.78
C GLU A 57 -6.08 13.60 -5.01
N ALA A 58 -6.17 12.60 -4.12
CA ALA A 58 -7.31 12.43 -3.22
C ALA A 58 -7.49 13.56 -2.20
N GLY A 59 -6.56 14.51 -2.08
CA GLY A 59 -6.62 15.57 -1.07
C GLY A 59 -6.46 15.06 0.36
N LEU A 60 -5.92 13.84 0.54
CA LEU A 60 -5.67 13.26 1.86
C LEU A 60 -4.38 13.81 2.46
N PHE A 61 -3.32 13.88 1.65
CA PHE A 61 -2.09 14.58 2.04
C PHE A 61 -2.01 15.93 1.34
N SER A 62 -1.82 16.99 2.10
CA SER A 62 -1.47 18.30 1.55
C SER A 62 -0.13 18.23 0.80
N PRO A 63 0.05 18.97 -0.31
CA PRO A 63 1.33 19.06 -1.02
C PRO A 63 2.51 19.46 -0.12
N GLU A 64 2.24 20.21 0.94
CA GLU A 64 3.22 20.69 1.91
C GLU A 64 3.52 19.69 3.04
N PHE A 65 2.92 18.49 3.01
CA PHE A 65 3.14 17.49 4.06
C PHE A 65 4.61 17.08 4.13
N ASN A 66 5.25 17.42 5.25
CA ASN A 66 6.65 17.12 5.46
C ASN A 66 6.84 15.70 6.01
N PHE A 67 7.24 14.78 5.13
CA PHE A 67 7.55 13.39 5.51
C PHE A 67 8.72 13.27 6.50
N LYS A 68 9.58 14.29 6.61
CA LYS A 68 10.68 14.33 7.58
C LYS A 68 10.29 14.97 8.91
N SER A 69 9.00 15.26 9.12
CA SER A 69 8.50 15.80 10.37
C SER A 69 8.40 14.72 11.45
N VAL A 70 8.39 15.17 12.70
CA VAL A 70 8.13 14.33 13.88
C VAL A 70 6.77 13.61 13.76
N ALA A 71 5.79 14.22 13.09
CA ALA A 71 4.47 13.65 12.90
C ALA A 71 4.44 12.39 11.99
N ASN A 72 5.53 12.08 11.29
CA ASN A 72 5.70 10.88 10.48
C ASN A 72 6.80 9.96 11.05
N ALA A 73 7.24 10.19 12.29
CA ALA A 73 8.34 9.48 12.92
C ALA A 73 7.85 8.56 14.04
N ILE A 74 8.50 7.39 14.16
CA ILE A 74 8.20 6.43 15.22
C ILE A 74 9.48 5.68 15.64
N PRO A 75 9.73 5.45 16.94
CA PRO A 75 10.86 4.62 17.37
C PRO A 75 10.52 3.13 17.20
N LEU A 76 11.30 2.38 16.42
CA LEU A 76 11.18 0.93 16.29
C LEU A 76 12.55 0.25 16.43
N CYS A 77 12.61 -0.87 17.14
CA CYS A 77 13.81 -1.72 17.13
C CYS A 77 14.00 -2.37 15.75
N PRO A 78 15.22 -2.82 15.40
CA PRO A 78 15.51 -3.38 14.07
C PRO A 78 14.56 -4.51 13.65
N THR A 79 14.15 -5.36 14.60
CA THR A 79 13.21 -6.45 14.34
C THR A 79 11.82 -5.95 13.97
N CYS A 80 11.23 -5.04 14.76
CA CYS A 80 9.91 -4.48 14.46
C CYS A 80 9.92 -3.62 13.20
N HIS A 81 10.98 -2.82 13.01
CA HIS A 81 11.17 -1.98 11.83
C HIS A 81 11.14 -2.81 10.54
N ARG A 82 11.91 -3.91 10.48
CA ARG A 82 11.92 -4.82 9.33
C ARG A 82 10.55 -5.43 9.03
N GLN A 83 9.73 -5.67 10.05
CA GLN A 83 8.40 -6.27 9.86
C GLN A 83 7.35 -5.22 9.49
N PHE A 84 7.57 -3.98 9.91
CA PHE A 84 6.77 -2.82 9.54
C PHE A 84 6.96 -2.40 8.08
N ASP A 85 8.19 -2.47 7.57
CA ASP A 85 8.54 -2.01 6.22
C ASP A 85 8.08 -2.92 5.07
N LYS A 86 7.64 -4.15 5.38
CA LYS A 86 7.16 -5.08 4.36
C LYS A 86 5.85 -4.57 3.76
N ALA A 87 5.91 -4.15 2.50
CA ALA A 87 4.78 -3.55 1.80
C ALA A 87 3.63 -4.55 1.54
N GLU A 88 3.96 -5.79 1.15
CA GLU A 88 2.97 -6.79 0.71
C GLU A 88 2.47 -7.69 1.85
N ASP A 89 3.37 -8.05 2.78
CA ASP A 89 3.05 -8.89 3.94
C ASP A 89 3.67 -8.29 5.22
N PRO A 90 3.11 -7.19 5.74
CA PRO A 90 3.59 -6.59 6.98
C PRO A 90 3.43 -7.57 8.14
N GLY A 91 4.46 -7.69 8.97
CA GLY A 91 4.42 -8.48 10.21
C GLY A 91 3.95 -7.67 11.41
N PHE A 92 4.05 -6.34 11.34
CA PHE A 92 3.59 -5.41 12.36
C PHE A 92 2.98 -4.18 11.70
N VAL A 93 1.86 -3.73 12.25
CA VAL A 93 1.12 -2.54 11.81
C VAL A 93 0.45 -1.90 13.01
N PHE A 94 0.09 -0.63 12.85
CA PHE A 94 -0.73 0.08 13.81
C PHE A 94 -1.63 1.08 13.09
N PHE A 95 -2.75 1.40 13.71
CA PHE A 95 -3.75 2.33 13.17
C PHE A 95 -4.55 2.94 14.32
N PRO A 96 -5.29 4.04 14.09
CA PRO A 96 -6.04 4.69 15.15
C PRO A 96 -7.04 3.72 15.76
N SER A 97 -7.08 3.64 17.09
CA SER A 97 -7.97 2.72 17.81
C SER A 97 -9.45 2.95 17.50
N ASP A 98 -9.85 4.21 17.31
CA ASP A 98 -11.21 4.57 16.96
C ASP A 98 -11.28 4.94 15.47
N LEU A 99 -11.53 3.94 14.63
CA LEU A 99 -11.75 4.14 13.19
C LEU A 99 -13.09 4.82 12.88
N ASN A 100 -14.08 4.72 13.77
CA ASN A 100 -15.39 5.34 13.56
C ASN A 100 -15.27 6.86 13.55
N PHE A 101 -14.40 7.45 14.39
CA PHE A 101 -14.10 8.87 14.31
C PHE A 101 -13.72 9.32 12.88
N PHE A 102 -12.84 8.59 12.21
CA PHE A 102 -12.39 8.92 10.85
C PHE A 102 -13.47 8.70 9.80
N ILE A 103 -14.28 7.64 9.96
CA ILE A 103 -15.43 7.34 9.09
C ILE A 103 -16.46 8.46 9.18
N GLU A 104 -16.87 8.83 10.39
CA GLU A 104 -17.87 9.88 10.62
C GLU A 104 -17.35 11.27 10.25
N PHE A 105 -16.04 11.51 10.39
CA PHE A 105 -15.42 12.72 9.87
C PHE A 105 -15.55 12.79 8.36
N GLU A 106 -15.16 11.73 7.64
CA GLU A 106 -15.19 11.70 6.18
C GLU A 106 -16.61 11.79 5.63
N LEU A 107 -17.59 11.14 6.27
CA LEU A 107 -19.00 11.26 5.87
C LEU A 107 -19.52 12.69 5.99
N ARG A 108 -19.17 13.41 7.07
CA ARG A 108 -19.53 14.83 7.24
C ARG A 108 -18.80 15.73 6.26
N ASP A 109 -17.50 15.49 6.05
CA ASP A 109 -16.68 16.24 5.10
C ASP A 109 -17.22 16.11 3.67
N LYS A 110 -17.70 14.92 3.26
CA LYS A 110 -18.33 14.72 1.95
C LYS A 110 -19.52 15.64 1.73
N VAL A 111 -20.45 15.69 2.68
CA VAL A 111 -21.61 16.59 2.61
C VAL A 111 -21.18 18.05 2.57
N GLN A 112 -20.14 18.42 3.33
CA GLN A 112 -19.62 19.78 3.32
C GLN A 112 -18.96 20.15 1.99
N ARG A 113 -18.25 19.20 1.36
CA ARG A 113 -17.54 19.37 0.09
C ARG A 113 -18.46 19.61 -1.09
N GLU A 114 -19.70 19.13 -1.05
CA GLU A 114 -20.72 19.48 -2.06
C GLU A 114 -20.89 21.01 -2.18
N ASN A 115 -20.57 21.75 -1.12
CA ASN A 115 -20.64 23.20 -1.08
C ASN A 115 -19.28 23.91 -1.23
N THR A 116 -18.20 23.35 -0.65
CA THR A 116 -16.90 24.03 -0.58
C THR A 116 -15.88 23.58 -1.63
N ASN A 117 -16.07 22.40 -2.23
CA ASN A 117 -15.09 21.71 -3.08
C ASN A 117 -13.70 21.46 -2.46
N VAL A 118 -13.50 21.73 -1.17
CA VAL A 118 -12.20 21.54 -0.47
C VAL A 118 -12.33 20.42 0.54
N ARG A 119 -11.51 19.37 0.37
CA ARG A 119 -11.45 18.25 1.32
C ARG A 119 -10.79 18.66 2.62
N GLN A 120 -11.43 18.36 3.74
CA GLN A 120 -10.86 18.43 5.07
C GLN A 120 -10.44 17.04 5.53
N VAL A 121 -9.42 17.00 6.38
CA VAL A 121 -8.85 15.77 6.91
C VAL A 121 -8.56 15.95 8.39
N PRO A 122 -8.89 14.97 9.25
CA PRO A 122 -8.56 15.06 10.66
C PRO A 122 -7.04 14.96 10.86
N ASN A 123 -6.47 15.95 11.53
CA ASN A 123 -5.07 15.93 11.96
C ASN A 123 -4.91 15.26 13.34
N ALA A 124 -3.66 15.10 13.80
CA ALA A 124 -3.35 14.47 15.08
C ALA A 124 -4.02 15.16 16.28
N VAL A 125 -4.07 16.50 16.26
CA VAL A 125 -4.68 17.31 17.33
C VAL A 125 -6.19 17.13 17.36
N ALA A 126 -6.85 17.09 16.20
CA ALA A 126 -8.29 16.87 16.12
C ALA A 126 -8.68 15.50 16.68
N TYR A 127 -7.93 14.45 16.34
CA TYR A 127 -8.15 13.10 16.87
C TYR A 127 -7.90 13.02 18.37
N GLN A 128 -6.81 13.64 18.86
CA GLN A 128 -6.51 13.74 20.29
C GLN A 128 -7.63 14.46 21.05
N ASN A 129 -8.07 15.63 20.58
CA ASN A 129 -9.12 16.41 21.22
C ASN A 129 -10.45 15.65 21.32
N TYR A 130 -10.79 14.88 20.27
CA TYR A 130 -11.95 13.98 20.29
C TYR A 130 -11.83 12.89 21.37
N GLN A 131 -10.64 12.30 21.52
CA GLN A 131 -10.42 11.28 22.55
C GLN A 131 -10.38 11.86 23.97
N ILE A 132 -9.93 13.10 24.13
CA ILE A 132 -10.02 13.83 25.40
C ILE A 132 -11.49 14.11 25.74
N SER A 133 -12.28 14.61 24.78
CA SER A 133 -13.69 14.96 25.03
C SER A 133 -14.57 13.74 25.30
N SER A 134 -14.27 12.61 24.66
CA SER A 134 -14.90 11.30 24.93
C SER A 134 -14.36 10.60 26.18
N LYS A 135 -13.40 11.21 26.90
CA LYS A 135 -12.74 10.67 28.11
C LYS A 135 -11.99 9.35 27.88
N ALA A 136 -11.59 9.06 26.64
CA ALA A 136 -10.78 7.89 26.29
C ALA A 136 -9.30 8.06 26.68
N ILE A 137 -8.79 9.30 26.68
CA ILE A 137 -7.42 9.64 27.10
C ILE A 137 -7.42 10.85 28.06
N PRO A 138 -6.40 10.98 28.92
CA PRO A 138 -6.26 12.16 29.77
C PRO A 138 -5.85 13.40 28.96
N SER A 139 -6.14 14.59 29.51
CA SER A 139 -5.86 15.88 28.84
C SER A 139 -4.37 16.17 28.60
N ASN A 140 -3.48 15.48 29.31
CA ASN A 140 -2.03 15.59 29.16
C ASN A 140 -1.42 14.50 28.23
N ALA A 141 -2.25 13.75 27.50
CA ALA A 141 -1.79 12.76 26.55
C ALA A 141 -0.88 13.37 25.47
N ILE A 142 0.06 12.60 24.95
CA ILE A 142 0.99 13.06 23.89
C ILE A 142 0.34 13.09 22.50
N GLY A 143 -0.79 12.41 22.33
CA GLY A 143 -1.47 12.18 21.06
C GLY A 143 -2.62 11.19 21.22
N GLY A 144 -3.17 10.73 20.10
CA GLY A 144 -4.28 9.77 20.10
C GLY A 144 -3.83 8.33 20.40
N LEU A 145 -4.79 7.45 20.69
CA LEU A 145 -4.60 6.01 20.84
C LEU A 145 -4.58 5.30 19.50
N TYR A 146 -3.66 4.35 19.40
CA TYR A 146 -3.46 3.50 18.24
C TYR A 146 -3.36 2.04 18.68
N THR A 147 -4.10 1.18 18.00
CA THR A 147 -4.05 -0.27 18.18
C THR A 147 -2.80 -0.83 17.53
N ARG A 148 -2.09 -1.67 18.27
CA ARG A 148 -0.87 -2.37 17.81
C ARG A 148 -1.24 -3.77 17.39
N VAL A 149 -1.00 -4.12 16.12
CA VAL A 149 -1.34 -5.43 15.57
C VAL A 149 -0.09 -6.15 15.07
N PHE A 150 0.17 -7.32 15.64
CA PHE A 150 1.24 -8.21 15.21
C PHE A 150 0.63 -9.34 14.37
N LEU A 151 0.91 -9.33 13.07
CA LEU A 151 0.35 -10.26 12.08
C LEU A 151 1.19 -11.54 11.94
N LYS A 152 2.37 -11.57 12.57
CA LYS A 152 3.28 -12.71 12.55
C LYS A 152 4.02 -12.77 13.88
N ASP A 153 4.17 -13.97 14.44
CA ASP A 153 5.21 -14.19 15.45
C ASP A 153 6.56 -14.24 14.73
N PHE A 154 7.30 -13.15 14.82
CA PHE A 154 8.66 -13.02 14.31
C PHE A 154 9.72 -13.00 15.43
N TRP A 155 9.30 -13.33 16.65
CA TRP A 155 10.17 -13.57 17.81
C TRP A 155 10.34 -15.06 18.10
N ASN A 156 9.78 -15.94 17.25
CA ASN A 156 9.97 -17.39 17.31
C ASN A 156 9.68 -17.97 18.70
N GLY A 157 8.56 -17.57 19.32
CA GLY A 157 8.15 -18.06 20.64
C GLY A 157 8.88 -17.47 21.85
N ILE A 158 9.82 -16.53 21.65
CA ILE A 158 10.46 -15.81 22.79
C ILE A 158 9.43 -14.97 23.55
N VAL A 159 8.44 -14.43 22.84
CA VAL A 159 7.37 -13.63 23.43
C VAL A 159 6.21 -14.56 23.78
N THR A 160 5.86 -14.63 25.06
CA THR A 160 4.71 -15.42 25.53
C THR A 160 3.39 -14.81 25.05
N GLN A 161 2.30 -15.60 25.07
CA GLN A 161 0.97 -15.10 24.71
C GLN A 161 0.52 -13.92 25.59
N GLU A 162 0.85 -13.94 26.88
CA GLU A 162 0.56 -12.84 27.82
C GLU A 162 1.35 -11.58 27.47
N ASN A 163 2.61 -11.74 27.08
CA ASN A 163 3.42 -10.62 26.60
C ASN A 163 2.83 -10.06 25.31
N PHE A 164 2.34 -10.90 24.39
CA PHE A 164 1.63 -10.47 23.18
C PHE A 164 0.38 -9.65 23.51
N ARG A 165 -0.44 -10.07 24.48
CA ARG A 165 -1.60 -9.29 24.93
C ARG A 165 -1.18 -7.93 25.46
N THR A 166 -0.11 -7.89 26.25
CA THR A 166 0.41 -6.65 26.86
C THR A 166 0.94 -5.68 25.80
N ILE A 167 1.71 -6.17 24.83
CA ILE A 167 2.28 -5.33 23.76
C ILE A 167 1.27 -5.00 22.64
N SER A 168 0.14 -5.69 22.57
CA SER A 168 -0.93 -5.39 21.59
C SER A 168 -1.97 -4.40 22.11
N THR A 169 -1.87 -3.96 23.37
CA THR A 169 -2.75 -2.92 23.91
C THR A 169 -2.60 -1.62 23.15
N ASP A 170 -3.61 -0.78 23.18
CA ASP A 170 -3.55 0.54 22.57
C ASP A 170 -2.42 1.39 23.18
N LYS A 171 -1.73 2.14 22.33
CA LYS A 171 -0.63 3.00 22.74
C LYS A 171 -0.76 4.37 22.12
N GLN A 172 -0.37 5.39 22.88
CA GLN A 172 -0.40 6.77 22.40
C GLN A 172 0.68 7.00 21.34
N TRP A 173 0.30 7.70 20.28
CA TRP A 173 1.24 8.19 19.28
C TRP A 173 0.85 9.60 18.83
N HIS A 174 1.86 10.45 18.69
CA HIS A 174 1.73 11.88 18.43
C HIS A 174 1.62 12.21 16.93
N GLY A 175 1.81 11.21 16.06
CA GLY A 175 1.91 11.42 14.63
C GLY A 175 0.58 11.60 13.91
N ASN A 176 0.68 11.92 12.62
CA ASN A 176 -0.47 12.15 11.75
C ASN A 176 -1.22 10.81 11.51
N PRO A 177 -2.50 10.70 11.90
CA PRO A 177 -3.27 9.47 11.74
C PRO A 177 -3.27 8.92 10.31
N LEU A 178 -3.30 9.77 9.29
CA LEU A 178 -3.31 9.32 7.89
C LEU A 178 -2.09 8.51 7.52
N THR A 179 -0.91 8.82 8.07
CA THR A 179 0.31 8.06 7.78
C THR A 179 0.19 6.62 8.31
N SER A 180 -0.42 6.43 9.47
CA SER A 180 -0.72 5.10 10.00
C SER A 180 -1.81 4.40 9.19
N LEU A 181 -2.86 5.12 8.76
CA LEU A 181 -3.95 4.57 7.93
C LEU A 181 -3.45 4.12 6.55
N ARG A 182 -2.53 4.87 5.94
CA ARG A 182 -1.83 4.47 4.70
C ARG A 182 -1.18 3.11 4.82
N ARG A 183 -0.53 2.85 5.97
CA ARG A 183 0.08 1.55 6.26
C ARG A 183 -0.96 0.49 6.60
N ALA A 184 -2.00 0.84 7.34
CA ALA A 184 -3.09 -0.07 7.69
C ALA A 184 -3.82 -0.61 6.44
N PHE A 185 -4.05 0.23 5.44
CA PHE A 185 -4.71 -0.21 4.20
C PHE A 185 -3.91 -1.23 3.41
N ALA A 186 -2.58 -1.28 3.57
CA ALA A 186 -1.77 -2.32 2.94
C ALA A 186 -2.11 -3.73 3.45
N ILE A 187 -2.53 -3.84 4.72
CA ILE A 187 -2.93 -5.13 5.33
C ILE A 187 -4.14 -5.73 4.62
N LEU A 188 -5.05 -4.90 4.10
CA LEU A 188 -6.25 -5.38 3.40
C LEU A 188 -5.92 -6.22 2.15
N GLY A 189 -4.70 -6.08 1.61
CA GLY A 189 -4.17 -6.93 0.54
C GLY A 189 -3.40 -8.16 1.02
N SER A 190 -3.00 -8.23 2.29
CA SER A 190 -2.25 -9.37 2.84
C SER A 190 -3.20 -10.53 3.20
N PRO A 191 -2.82 -11.79 2.90
CA PRO A 191 -3.54 -12.96 3.39
C PRO A 191 -3.64 -13.04 4.92
N ARG A 192 -2.80 -12.33 5.69
CA ARG A 192 -2.83 -12.31 7.16
C ARG A 192 -3.92 -11.43 7.76
N VAL A 193 -4.72 -10.76 6.93
CA VAL A 193 -5.84 -9.91 7.37
C VAL A 193 -6.84 -10.64 8.28
N TYR A 194 -6.91 -11.99 8.23
CA TYR A 194 -7.76 -12.79 9.11
C TYR A 194 -7.40 -12.71 10.60
N ILE A 195 -6.18 -12.26 10.95
CA ILE A 195 -5.74 -12.09 12.34
C ILE A 195 -6.44 -10.89 12.99
N MET A 196 -6.87 -9.92 12.19
CA MET A 196 -7.60 -8.76 12.67
C MET A 196 -9.04 -9.09 13.00
N ASP A 197 -9.61 -8.35 13.95
CA ASP A 197 -11.04 -8.42 14.23
C ASP A 197 -11.87 -8.10 12.96
N PRO A 198 -12.92 -8.90 12.65
CA PRO A 198 -13.74 -8.70 11.46
C PRO A 198 -14.38 -7.31 11.36
N GLU A 199 -14.73 -6.69 12.49
CA GLU A 199 -15.33 -5.35 12.50
C GLU A 199 -14.28 -4.29 12.18
N THR A 200 -13.09 -4.38 12.77
CA THR A 200 -11.97 -3.51 12.41
C THR A 200 -11.62 -3.61 10.93
N ARG A 201 -11.64 -4.83 10.37
CA ARG A 201 -11.41 -5.05 8.93
C ARG A 201 -12.47 -4.34 8.09
N LYS A 202 -13.75 -4.46 8.44
CA LYS A 202 -14.84 -3.76 7.72
C LYS A 202 -14.71 -2.25 7.82
N GLN A 203 -14.34 -1.72 8.99
CA GLN A 203 -14.14 -0.29 9.19
C GLN A 203 -12.99 0.25 8.34
N LEU A 204 -11.84 -0.44 8.30
CA LEU A 204 -10.73 -0.07 7.42
C LEU A 204 -11.12 -0.11 5.94
N ASP A 205 -11.85 -1.14 5.51
CA ASP A 205 -12.29 -1.25 4.12
C ASP A 205 -13.31 -0.15 3.77
N LYS A 206 -14.27 0.12 4.66
CA LYS A 206 -15.22 1.24 4.53
C LYS A 206 -14.47 2.56 4.43
N LEU A 207 -13.50 2.82 5.30
CA LEU A 207 -12.74 4.07 5.29
C LEU A 207 -11.91 4.20 4.01
N ARG A 208 -11.26 3.12 3.55
CA ARG A 208 -10.54 3.09 2.27
C ARG A 208 -11.49 3.39 1.10
N TYR A 209 -12.68 2.80 1.09
CA TYR A 209 -13.71 3.09 0.09
C TYR A 209 -14.17 4.54 0.15
N LEU A 210 -14.41 5.10 1.34
CA LEU A 210 -14.78 6.50 1.47
C LEU A 210 -13.68 7.44 0.95
N TYR A 211 -12.42 7.07 1.14
CA TYR A 211 -11.27 7.86 0.72
C TYR A 211 -11.01 7.89 -0.79
N PHE A 212 -11.22 6.77 -1.48
CA PHE A 212 -10.83 6.58 -2.88
C PHE A 212 -11.96 6.15 -3.82
N GLY A 213 -13.06 5.59 -3.30
CA GLY A 213 -14.09 4.92 -4.10
C GLY A 213 -14.96 5.85 -4.95
N GLU A 214 -15.07 7.12 -4.55
CA GLU A 214 -15.90 8.12 -5.25
C GLU A 214 -15.07 9.13 -6.04
N THR A 215 -13.78 9.27 -5.73
CA THR A 215 -12.93 10.31 -6.32
C THR A 215 -12.41 9.84 -7.68
N LEU A 216 -13.06 10.31 -8.75
CA LEU A 216 -12.53 10.26 -10.10
C LEU A 216 -11.42 11.30 -10.20
N LEU A 217 -10.22 10.90 -9.77
CA LEU A 217 -9.04 11.77 -9.71
C LEU A 217 -8.53 12.17 -11.09
N ASN A 218 -8.80 11.34 -12.10
CA ASN A 218 -8.33 11.55 -13.47
C ASN A 218 -9.40 11.19 -14.50
N PRO A 219 -9.67 12.03 -15.51
CA PRO A 219 -10.49 11.67 -16.67
C PRO A 219 -10.05 10.37 -17.37
N ALA A 220 -8.75 10.02 -17.33
CA ALA A 220 -8.24 8.77 -17.87
C ALA A 220 -8.77 7.53 -17.10
N ASP A 221 -8.98 7.65 -15.80
CA ASP A 221 -9.49 6.55 -14.97
C ASP A 221 -10.97 6.26 -15.26
N ASN A 222 -11.72 7.26 -15.75
CA ASN A 222 -13.09 7.05 -16.23
C ASN A 222 -13.13 6.08 -17.42
N VAL A 223 -12.14 6.14 -18.32
CA VAL A 223 -12.06 5.23 -19.46
C VAL A 223 -11.86 3.81 -18.97
N LEU A 224 -10.89 3.59 -18.07
CA LEU A 224 -10.64 2.27 -17.48
C LEU A 224 -11.86 1.76 -16.71
N ARG A 225 -12.50 2.61 -15.90
CA ARG A 225 -13.71 2.26 -15.15
C ARG A 225 -14.86 1.86 -16.07
N ASN A 226 -15.07 2.59 -17.17
CA ASN A 226 -16.12 2.28 -18.14
C ASN A 226 -15.87 0.94 -18.85
N ILE A 227 -14.61 0.61 -19.17
CA ILE A 227 -14.25 -0.70 -19.77
C ILE A 227 -14.64 -1.86 -18.84
N TYR A 228 -14.38 -1.71 -17.53
CA TYR A 228 -14.63 -2.78 -16.56
C TYR A 228 -16.01 -2.72 -15.90
N ARG A 229 -16.79 -1.66 -16.15
CA ARG A 229 -18.18 -1.57 -15.71
C ARG A 229 -18.97 -2.58 -16.54
N LYS A 230 -19.29 -3.72 -15.94
CA LYS A 230 -20.29 -4.62 -16.50
C LYS A 230 -21.62 -3.90 -16.41
N ASP A 231 -22.12 -3.40 -17.55
CA ASP A 231 -23.50 -2.95 -17.61
C ASP A 231 -24.40 -4.09 -17.12
N PRO A 232 -25.37 -3.81 -16.24
CA PRO A 232 -26.35 -4.82 -15.90
C PRO A 232 -27.03 -5.21 -17.20
N VAL A 233 -26.80 -6.47 -17.64
CA VAL A 233 -27.53 -7.07 -18.75
C VAL A 233 -28.99 -6.93 -18.38
N VAL A 234 -29.67 -5.95 -18.98
CA VAL A 234 -31.12 -5.83 -18.91
C VAL A 234 -31.61 -7.19 -19.38
N ALA A 235 -32.21 -7.95 -18.45
CA ALA A 235 -32.85 -9.22 -18.74
C ALA A 235 -33.97 -8.92 -19.73
N GLY A 236 -33.62 -8.96 -21.02
CA GLY A 236 -34.54 -8.81 -22.11
C GLY A 236 -35.59 -9.89 -21.97
N LYS A 237 -36.84 -9.46 -21.82
CA LYS A 237 -38.03 -10.28 -22.02
C LYS A 237 -37.82 -11.11 -23.29
N ARG A 238 -37.54 -12.41 -23.15
CA ARG A 238 -37.72 -13.35 -24.25
C ARG A 238 -39.21 -13.41 -24.51
N SER A 239 -39.64 -12.77 -25.60
CA SER A 239 -40.96 -13.00 -26.16
C SER A 239 -41.04 -14.48 -26.52
N HIS A 240 -41.95 -15.17 -25.86
CA HIS A 240 -42.32 -16.54 -26.15
C HIS A 240 -43.08 -16.52 -27.49
N THR A 241 -42.42 -16.89 -28.58
CA THR A 241 -43.10 -17.23 -29.83
C THR A 241 -43.03 -18.74 -29.98
N GLN A 242 -44.19 -19.38 -29.89
CA GLN A 242 -44.44 -20.77 -30.24
C GLN A 242 -44.22 -20.97 -31.74
N GLU A 243 -43.57 -22.06 -32.12
CA GLU A 243 -43.76 -22.81 -33.38
C GLU A 243 -43.00 -24.15 -33.17
N GLN A 244 -43.71 -25.17 -32.70
CA GLN A 244 -44.27 -26.29 -33.48
C GLN A 244 -43.20 -27.29 -33.97
N GLU A 245 -43.37 -28.52 -33.48
CA GLU A 245 -42.61 -29.71 -33.78
C GLU A 245 -42.86 -30.18 -35.23
N GLU A 246 -41.80 -30.52 -35.97
CA GLU A 246 -41.92 -31.49 -37.07
C GLU A 246 -40.65 -32.33 -37.22
N TYR A 247 -40.85 -33.65 -37.14
CA TYR A 247 -39.88 -34.72 -37.33
C TYR A 247 -39.46 -34.85 -38.80
N GLY A 248 -38.19 -35.15 -39.11
CA GLY A 248 -37.86 -35.59 -40.48
C GLY A 248 -36.38 -35.72 -40.82
N GLN A 249 -35.96 -36.96 -41.07
CA GLN A 249 -34.62 -37.43 -41.41
C GLN A 249 -34.05 -36.97 -42.78
N ALA A 250 -32.71 -36.99 -42.81
CA ALA A 250 -31.82 -37.56 -43.86
C ALA A 250 -31.48 -36.79 -45.16
N GLY A 251 -30.18 -36.91 -45.50
CA GLY A 251 -29.70 -36.98 -46.89
C GLY A 251 -28.75 -35.84 -47.30
N LYS A 252 -27.44 -36.03 -47.19
CA LYS A 252 -26.52 -36.54 -48.25
C LYS A 252 -26.03 -35.47 -49.25
N LYS A 253 -24.69 -35.31 -49.23
CA LYS A 253 -23.76 -35.27 -50.38
C LYS A 253 -23.81 -33.99 -51.27
N MET A 254 -22.73 -33.47 -51.84
CA MET A 254 -21.41 -34.04 -52.15
C MET A 254 -20.42 -32.95 -52.63
N LYS A 255 -19.12 -33.27 -52.45
CA LYS A 255 -17.92 -33.01 -53.29
C LYS A 255 -17.62 -31.58 -53.77
N SER A 256 -16.49 -30.97 -53.40
CA SER A 256 -15.05 -31.29 -53.59
C SER A 256 -14.50 -31.02 -54.99
N GLU A 257 -13.41 -30.24 -55.04
CA GLU A 257 -12.16 -30.36 -55.83
C GLU A 257 -11.59 -28.94 -56.04
N LYS A 258 -10.30 -28.59 -55.92
CA LYS A 258 -9.04 -29.35 -55.77
C LYS A 258 -7.93 -28.42 -55.21
N MET A 259 -7.00 -29.05 -54.48
CA MET A 259 -5.68 -28.63 -53.93
C MET A 259 -4.66 -28.14 -55.02
N PRO A 260 -3.37 -27.75 -54.77
CA PRO A 260 -2.47 -28.07 -53.62
C PRO A 260 -1.37 -27.06 -53.16
N ASN A 261 -0.79 -27.43 -51.99
CA ASN A 261 0.61 -27.32 -51.52
C ASN A 261 1.36 -25.96 -51.45
N ASN A 262 1.77 -25.53 -50.24
CA ASN A 262 3.11 -25.85 -49.74
C ASN A 262 3.36 -25.39 -48.28
N ALA A 263 4.30 -26.08 -47.64
CA ALA A 263 4.76 -25.94 -46.27
C ALA A 263 5.28 -24.53 -45.90
N GLY A 264 5.14 -24.15 -44.63
CA GLY A 264 5.74 -22.93 -44.10
C GLY A 264 5.53 -22.74 -42.59
N THR A 265 6.52 -23.18 -41.83
CA THR A 265 6.91 -22.79 -40.47
C THR A 265 6.29 -21.48 -39.96
N LEU A 266 5.51 -21.53 -38.88
CA LEU A 266 5.06 -20.34 -38.15
C LEU A 266 6.21 -19.78 -37.32
N ALA A 267 6.94 -18.85 -37.95
CA ALA A 267 7.91 -17.98 -37.33
C ALA A 267 7.23 -16.80 -36.61
N ASN A 268 7.92 -16.35 -35.58
CA ASN A 268 7.60 -15.27 -34.66
C ASN A 268 7.44 -13.87 -35.29
N ALA A 269 6.59 -13.08 -34.61
CA ALA A 269 6.67 -11.63 -34.36
C ALA A 269 6.36 -10.64 -35.53
N PRO A 270 6.07 -9.33 -35.28
CA PRO A 270 6.15 -8.59 -34.01
C PRO A 270 4.97 -7.64 -33.68
N CYS A 271 4.65 -7.49 -32.39
CA CYS A 271 4.02 -6.27 -31.86
C CYS A 271 5.12 -5.25 -31.58
N SER A 272 5.11 -4.16 -32.34
CA SER A 272 5.93 -2.98 -32.15
C SER A 272 5.47 -2.17 -30.93
N GLY A 273 6.34 -2.05 -29.92
CA GLY A 273 6.22 -1.10 -28.83
C GLY A 273 7.60 -0.60 -28.46
N GLN A 274 7.95 0.59 -28.94
CA GLN A 274 9.23 1.26 -28.71
C GLN A 274 9.39 1.57 -27.21
N TYR A 275 10.34 0.90 -26.56
CA TYR A 275 10.92 1.36 -25.31
C TYR A 275 12.34 1.85 -25.56
N GLY A 276 12.61 3.03 -24.99
CA GLY A 276 13.89 3.72 -25.07
C GLY A 276 15.07 2.84 -24.69
N THR A 277 16.10 3.03 -25.50
CA THR A 277 17.42 2.43 -25.48
C THR A 277 18.19 2.74 -24.19
N ASN A 278 18.41 1.72 -23.35
CA ASN A 278 19.71 1.35 -22.77
C ASN A 278 19.50 0.39 -21.60
N SER A 279 19.18 -0.86 -21.92
CA SER A 279 19.51 -2.00 -21.06
C SER A 279 20.41 -2.92 -21.87
N SER A 280 21.72 -2.67 -21.83
CA SER A 280 22.68 -3.67 -22.31
C SER A 280 22.61 -4.84 -21.34
N TRP A 281 21.76 -5.82 -21.65
CA TRP A 281 21.76 -7.11 -20.97
C TRP A 281 23.14 -7.72 -21.11
N VAL A 282 23.93 -7.69 -20.03
CA VAL A 282 25.29 -8.26 -20.02
C VAL A 282 25.26 -9.75 -20.32
N LEU A 283 24.16 -10.42 -19.94
CA LEU A 283 23.87 -11.81 -20.30
C LEU A 283 22.44 -11.91 -20.83
N GLY A 284 22.31 -11.79 -22.15
CA GLY A 284 21.04 -12.01 -22.85
C GLY A 284 20.68 -13.50 -22.98
N PRO A 285 19.49 -13.81 -23.54
CA PRO A 285 18.98 -15.17 -23.68
C PRO A 285 19.89 -16.13 -24.48
N ASP A 286 20.81 -15.57 -25.29
CA ASP A 286 21.79 -16.34 -26.08
C ASP A 286 23.11 -16.62 -25.31
N SER A 287 23.17 -16.29 -24.03
CA SER A 287 24.39 -16.46 -23.24
C SER A 287 24.54 -17.91 -22.78
N THR A 288 25.65 -18.55 -23.17
CA THR A 288 25.97 -19.92 -22.75
C THR A 288 26.67 -19.92 -21.40
N SER A 289 26.53 -21.02 -20.64
CA SER A 289 27.14 -21.16 -19.31
C SER A 289 28.66 -20.93 -19.30
N ASN A 290 29.36 -21.33 -20.37
CA ASN A 290 30.80 -21.06 -20.52
C ASN A 290 31.13 -19.56 -20.59
N LYS A 291 30.27 -18.76 -21.22
CA LYS A 291 30.46 -17.31 -21.35
C LYS A 291 30.29 -16.61 -20.00
N VAL A 292 29.37 -17.10 -19.17
CA VAL A 292 29.18 -16.62 -17.78
C VAL A 292 30.40 -16.95 -16.92
N ILE A 293 30.92 -18.18 -17.03
CA ILE A 293 32.10 -18.58 -16.27
C ILE A 293 33.31 -17.73 -16.66
N GLN A 294 33.58 -17.48 -17.95
CA GLN A 294 34.72 -16.63 -18.34
C GLN A 294 34.62 -15.18 -17.84
N LEU A 295 33.41 -14.62 -17.76
CA LEU A 295 33.19 -13.25 -17.30
C LEU A 295 33.40 -13.08 -15.78
N TYR A 296 33.10 -14.11 -14.98
CA TYR A 296 33.08 -14.01 -13.51
C TYR A 296 34.06 -14.96 -12.79
N SER A 297 34.71 -15.88 -13.51
CA SER A 297 35.70 -16.82 -12.93
C SER A 297 36.97 -16.17 -12.37
N PRO A 298 37.46 -14.98 -12.79
CA PRO A 298 38.64 -14.39 -12.15
C PRO A 298 38.43 -13.98 -10.68
N LEU A 299 37.19 -14.01 -10.17
CA LEU A 299 36.87 -13.66 -8.79
C LEU A 299 37.02 -14.84 -7.79
N PHE A 300 37.34 -16.05 -8.27
CA PHE A 300 37.47 -17.24 -7.42
C PHE A 300 38.89 -17.84 -7.38
N ALA A 301 39.88 -17.16 -7.96
CA ALA A 301 41.29 -17.55 -7.87
C ALA A 301 42.12 -16.44 -7.20
N ALA A 302 41.91 -16.25 -5.90
CA ALA A 302 42.87 -15.61 -5.00
C ALA A 302 42.68 -16.21 -3.60
N VAL A 303 43.39 -17.32 -3.37
CA VAL A 303 43.88 -17.74 -2.04
C VAL A 303 45.38 -17.52 -2.07
#